data_AF-A0A9W6NNI1-F1
#
_entry.id   AF-A0A9W6NNI1-F1
#
_cell.length_a   1.000
_cell.length_b   1.000
_cell.length_c   1.000
_cell.angle_alpha   90.00
_cell.angle_beta   90.00
_cell.angle_gamma   90.00
#
_symmetry.space_group_name_H-M   'P 1'
#
loop_
_entity.id
_entity.type
_entity.pdbx_description
1 polymer ?
#
loop_
_entity_poly.entity_id
_entity_poly.type
_entity_poly.pdbx_seq_one_letter_code
_entity_poly.pdbx_strand_id
1 'polypeptide(L)'
;MSEPRATMSSDWNPQSPQQPNPAAVPWWAIERTSEVQQPSYGPEPRIPGPRHSQQPGHGAYEPPAPPAPPAVDITPTYRGAIVARLRRFSFLHARHAWERRRRDPLAPHGMALFYCEPSGQLYDQLRTATRIFLADEEAASLPHLLYGLAQHAREGFAADPRFDPRTAMCNKTDDMSSQAVFAGIGVVTLDTPHGDWPTAQRTARSEADLPGRCYARLIDGTMLVLDRGGELQFNAMTVECSVRDGNLQYGTPSMHWRWNPAIAETPESDPMYHVWRWMGEIGRIIDHGSRPR
;
A
#
# COMPACT_ATOMS: atom_id res chain seq x y z
N MET A 1 -17.48 -64.12 41.54
CA MET A 1 -16.38 -63.75 40.63
C MET A 1 -16.65 -62.31 40.21
N SER A 2 -16.56 -61.27 41.05
CA SER A 2 -15.52 -60.85 42.01
C SER A 2 -14.22 -60.42 41.31
N GLU A 3 -14.25 -59.17 40.81
CA GLU A 3 -13.25 -58.07 40.76
C GLU A 3 -11.73 -58.35 40.49
N PRO A 4 -10.91 -57.35 40.03
CA PRO A 4 -11.09 -55.90 40.21
C PRO A 4 -10.76 -54.94 39.04
N ARG A 5 -11.27 -53.72 39.23
CA ARG A 5 -10.83 -52.43 38.68
C ARG A 5 -9.35 -52.14 39.00
N ALA A 6 -8.65 -51.53 38.05
CA ALA A 6 -7.42 -50.79 38.32
C ALA A 6 -7.57 -49.33 37.85
N THR A 7 -7.72 -48.44 38.82
CA THR A 7 -7.46 -47.01 38.73
C THR A 7 -5.97 -46.77 38.86
N MET A 8 -5.35 -46.02 37.93
CA MET A 8 -4.09 -45.34 38.19
C MET A 8 -4.16 -43.90 37.66
N SER A 9 -4.36 -43.01 38.63
CA SER A 9 -3.95 -41.62 38.63
C SER A 9 -2.42 -41.57 38.73
N SER A 10 -1.77 -40.74 37.93
CA SER A 10 -0.48 -40.16 38.31
C SER A 10 -0.31 -38.81 37.62
N ASP A 11 -0.53 -37.77 38.40
CA ASP A 11 -0.09 -36.41 38.17
C ASP A 11 1.40 -36.38 37.78
N TRP A 12 1.70 -35.82 36.61
CA TRP A 12 3.04 -35.37 36.28
C TRP A 12 2.98 -33.90 35.89
N ASN A 13 3.48 -33.05 36.80
CA ASN A 13 3.59 -31.61 36.67
C ASN A 13 5.07 -31.23 36.67
N PRO A 14 5.67 -30.85 35.52
CA PRO A 14 6.94 -30.14 35.53
C PRO A 14 6.66 -28.63 35.55
N GLN A 15 6.73 -28.05 36.75
CA GLN A 15 6.90 -26.60 36.91
C GLN A 15 8.25 -26.19 36.31
N SER A 16 8.24 -25.67 35.09
CA SER A 16 9.36 -24.92 34.53
C SER A 16 9.40 -23.53 35.18
N PRO A 17 10.58 -23.01 35.55
CA PRO A 17 10.71 -21.68 36.13
C PRO A 17 10.23 -20.62 35.14
N GLN A 18 9.23 -19.83 35.55
CA GLN A 18 8.81 -18.60 34.86
C GLN A 18 10.00 -17.65 34.80
N GLN A 19 10.59 -17.53 33.61
CA GLN A 19 11.44 -16.38 33.30
C GLN A 19 10.57 -15.11 33.26
N PRO A 20 11.04 -13.99 33.82
CA PRO A 20 10.33 -12.72 33.71
C PRO A 20 10.24 -12.32 32.24
N ASN A 21 9.00 -12.08 31.79
CA ASN A 21 8.65 -11.59 30.47
C ASN A 21 9.30 -10.21 30.27
N PRO A 22 10.33 -10.05 29.41
CA PRO A 22 10.81 -8.73 29.06
C PRO A 22 9.70 -8.03 28.29
N ALA A 23 9.34 -6.82 28.73
CA ALA A 23 8.30 -6.00 28.14
C ALA A 23 8.33 -6.06 26.61
N ALA A 24 7.17 -6.34 26.00
CA ALA A 24 7.01 -6.39 24.55
C ALA A 24 7.49 -5.07 23.94
N VAL A 25 8.61 -5.15 23.23
CA VAL A 25 9.14 -4.04 22.46
C VAL A 25 8.24 -3.91 21.22
N PRO A 26 7.60 -2.76 20.97
CA PRO A 26 6.76 -2.60 19.79
C PRO A 26 7.61 -2.72 18.52
N TRP A 27 7.06 -3.39 17.50
CA TRP A 27 7.79 -3.83 16.30
C TRP A 27 8.41 -2.69 15.47
N TRP A 28 8.09 -1.43 15.75
CA TRP A 28 8.71 -0.25 15.12
C TRP A 28 10.09 0.12 15.70
N ALA A 29 10.53 -0.49 16.82
CA ALA A 29 11.77 -0.10 17.52
C ALA A 29 13.02 -0.90 17.11
N ILE A 30 12.94 -1.78 16.09
CA ILE A 30 14.07 -2.58 15.60
C ILE A 30 14.39 -2.12 14.18
N GLU A 31 15.19 -1.06 14.05
CA GLU A 31 16.02 -0.77 12.87
C GLU A 31 16.74 0.58 13.08
N ARG A 32 17.92 0.53 13.73
CA ARG A 32 18.86 1.66 13.71
C ARG A 32 20.28 1.21 14.03
N THR A 33 20.97 0.62 13.05
CA THR A 33 22.44 0.67 12.96
C THR A 33 22.88 0.28 11.55
N SER A 34 23.01 1.29 10.69
CA SER A 34 23.87 1.24 9.50
C SER A 34 24.49 2.62 9.33
N GLU A 35 25.54 2.90 10.12
CA GLU A 35 26.46 4.00 9.86
C GLU A 35 27.15 3.76 8.50
N VAL A 36 26.81 4.56 7.50
CA VAL A 36 27.56 4.63 6.24
C VAL A 36 28.51 5.81 6.34
N GLN A 37 29.80 5.50 6.41
CA GLN A 37 30.93 6.42 6.35
C GLN A 37 30.86 7.35 5.13
N GLN A 38 30.94 8.66 5.38
CA GLN A 38 31.15 9.66 4.34
C GLN A 38 32.60 9.60 3.81
N PRO A 39 32.83 9.69 2.49
CA PRO A 39 34.16 9.87 1.94
C PRO A 39 34.68 11.30 2.21
N SER A 40 35.88 11.36 2.78
CA SER A 40 36.67 12.57 3.03
C SER A 40 37.10 13.24 1.70
N TYR A 41 36.58 14.44 1.42
CA TYR A 41 37.07 15.32 0.36
C TYR A 41 38.39 15.99 0.77
N GLY A 42 39.40 15.89 -0.09
CA GLY A 42 40.69 16.57 0.06
C GLY A 42 40.61 18.07 -0.24
N PRO A 43 41.62 18.86 0.18
CA PRO A 43 41.60 20.31 0.06
C PRO A 43 41.82 20.79 -1.39
N GLU A 44 40.94 21.69 -1.81
CA GLU A 44 40.90 22.37 -3.10
C GLU A 44 42.06 23.40 -3.25
N PRO A 45 42.69 23.51 -4.44
CA PRO A 45 43.75 24.51 -4.67
C PRO A 45 43.18 25.93 -4.82
N ARG A 46 43.79 26.87 -4.08
CA ARG A 46 43.45 28.31 -4.07
C ARG A 46 43.75 28.97 -5.41
N ILE A 47 42.71 29.46 -6.09
CA ILE A 47 42.83 30.32 -7.27
C ILE A 47 42.92 31.79 -6.80
N PRO A 48 43.89 32.60 -7.31
CA PRO A 48 44.03 34.02 -6.97
C PRO A 48 42.85 34.89 -7.43
N GLY A 49 42.54 35.90 -6.62
CA GLY A 49 41.38 36.77 -6.71
C GLY A 49 41.30 37.74 -7.91
N PRO A 50 40.23 38.56 -7.96
CA PRO A 50 39.65 39.08 -9.20
C PRO A 50 40.28 40.41 -9.66
N ARG A 51 40.39 40.59 -10.99
CA ARG A 51 40.54 41.91 -11.61
C ARG A 51 39.18 42.62 -11.63
N HIS A 52 39.13 43.85 -11.11
CA HIS A 52 37.97 44.73 -11.22
C HIS A 52 37.69 45.09 -12.68
N SER A 53 36.71 44.44 -13.28
CA SER A 53 35.98 44.94 -14.45
C SER A 53 34.72 45.66 -13.98
N GLN A 54 34.62 46.95 -14.32
CA GLN A 54 33.42 47.76 -14.09
C GLN A 54 32.26 47.17 -14.90
N GLN A 55 31.17 46.83 -14.20
CA GLN A 55 29.97 46.26 -14.78
C GLN A 55 28.92 47.38 -15.01
N PRO A 56 28.37 47.53 -16.23
CA PRO A 56 27.25 48.43 -16.49
C PRO A 56 26.02 47.99 -15.69
N GLY A 57 25.21 48.95 -15.25
CA GLY A 57 24.02 48.72 -14.41
C GLY A 57 23.05 47.72 -15.03
N HIS A 58 23.07 46.49 -14.55
CA HIS A 58 22.04 45.48 -14.80
C HIS A 58 20.86 45.78 -13.89
N GLY A 59 19.73 46.19 -14.48
CA GLY A 59 18.44 46.06 -13.84
C GLY A 59 18.29 44.62 -13.35
N ALA A 60 17.81 44.44 -12.11
CA ALA A 60 17.63 43.15 -11.48
C ALA A 60 16.87 42.21 -12.41
N TYR A 61 17.60 41.34 -13.10
CA TYR A 61 17.04 40.20 -13.80
C TYR A 61 16.65 39.21 -12.70
N GLU A 62 15.42 39.32 -12.22
CA GLU A 62 14.84 38.29 -11.39
C GLU A 62 14.63 37.06 -12.30
N PRO A 63 15.38 35.96 -12.09
CA PRO A 63 15.18 34.78 -12.90
C PRO A 63 13.72 34.34 -12.74
N PRO A 64 13.03 33.99 -13.84
CA PRO A 64 11.64 33.53 -13.75
C PRO A 64 11.57 32.39 -12.75
N ALA A 65 10.63 32.50 -11.81
CA ALA A 65 10.39 31.47 -10.82
C ALA A 65 10.28 30.12 -11.55
N PRO A 66 10.91 29.05 -11.03
CA PRO A 66 10.80 27.74 -11.65
C PRO A 66 9.32 27.39 -11.83
N PRO A 67 8.92 26.84 -12.98
CA PRO A 67 7.53 26.51 -13.23
C PRO A 67 7.03 25.59 -12.11
N ALA A 68 5.83 25.88 -11.61
CA ALA A 68 5.19 25.03 -10.63
C ALA A 68 5.16 23.59 -11.15
N PRO A 69 5.43 22.57 -10.31
CA PRO A 69 5.33 21.18 -10.75
C PRO A 69 3.93 20.95 -11.31
N PRO A 70 3.80 20.29 -12.47
CA PRO A 70 2.50 20.09 -13.09
C PRO A 70 1.61 19.27 -12.16
N ALA A 71 0.34 19.64 -12.09
CA ALA A 71 -0.64 18.87 -11.35
C ALA A 71 -0.71 17.45 -11.95
N VAL A 72 -0.75 16.43 -11.07
CA VAL A 72 -0.92 15.04 -11.50
C VAL A 72 -2.27 14.90 -12.18
N ASP A 73 -2.27 14.53 -13.46
CA ASP A 73 -3.48 14.24 -14.22
C ASP A 73 -3.78 12.73 -14.19
N ILE A 74 -4.87 12.36 -13.51
CA ILE A 74 -5.33 10.97 -13.45
C ILE A 74 -6.12 10.68 -14.73
N THR A 75 -5.38 10.31 -15.77
CA THR A 75 -5.96 9.95 -17.07
C THR A 75 -6.67 8.60 -17.03
N PRO A 76 -7.59 8.32 -17.97
CA PRO A 76 -8.14 6.98 -18.14
C PRO A 76 -7.03 5.91 -18.25
N THR A 77 -6.01 6.12 -19.08
CA THR A 77 -4.89 5.18 -19.23
C THR A 77 -4.22 4.85 -17.90
N TYR A 78 -4.04 5.85 -17.03
CA TYR A 78 -3.48 5.67 -15.71
C TYR A 78 -4.38 4.81 -14.79
N ARG A 79 -5.70 5.04 -14.80
CA ARG A 79 -6.68 4.17 -14.09
C ARG A 79 -6.59 2.72 -14.60
N GLY A 80 -6.45 2.52 -15.91
CA GLY A 80 -6.22 1.21 -16.51
C GLY A 80 -4.93 0.53 -16.01
N ALA A 81 -3.83 1.28 -15.90
CA ALA A 81 -2.57 0.80 -15.35
C ALA A 81 -2.70 0.39 -13.87
N ILE A 82 -3.43 1.16 -13.06
CA ILE A 82 -3.74 0.84 -11.66
C ILE A 82 -4.50 -0.48 -11.57
N VAL A 83 -5.53 -0.66 -12.41
CA VAL A 83 -6.31 -1.90 -12.44
C VAL A 83 -5.44 -3.09 -12.80
N ALA A 84 -4.59 -2.98 -13.82
CA ALA A 84 -3.66 -4.05 -14.19
C ALA A 84 -2.69 -4.39 -13.05
N ARG A 85 -2.20 -3.36 -12.33
CA ARG A 85 -1.30 -3.54 -11.19
C ARG A 85 -2.01 -4.21 -10.00
N LEU A 86 -3.21 -3.79 -9.66
CA LEU A 86 -4.03 -4.39 -8.59
C LEU A 86 -4.40 -5.84 -8.91
N ARG A 87 -4.75 -6.15 -10.16
CA ARG A 87 -4.97 -7.54 -10.60
C ARG A 87 -3.76 -8.41 -10.32
N ARG A 88 -2.56 -7.95 -10.72
CA ARG A 88 -1.31 -8.68 -10.48
C ARG A 88 -1.03 -8.81 -8.98
N PHE A 89 -1.23 -7.75 -8.21
CA PHE A 89 -1.01 -7.76 -6.78
C PHE A 89 -1.96 -8.74 -6.06
N SER A 90 -3.26 -8.71 -6.39
CA SER A 90 -4.26 -9.64 -5.85
C SER A 90 -3.88 -11.10 -6.12
N PHE A 91 -3.44 -11.42 -7.33
CA PHE A 91 -3.00 -12.77 -7.68
C PHE A 91 -1.77 -13.22 -6.88
N LEU A 92 -0.74 -12.36 -6.81
CA LEU A 92 0.49 -12.68 -6.05
C LEU A 92 0.22 -12.79 -4.56
N HIS A 93 -0.65 -11.94 -4.01
CA HIS A 93 -1.08 -12.00 -2.61
C HIS A 93 -1.81 -13.31 -2.31
N ALA A 94 -2.77 -13.71 -3.13
CA ALA A 94 -3.47 -14.98 -2.99
C ALA A 94 -2.51 -16.18 -3.00
N ARG A 95 -1.55 -16.19 -3.94
CA ARG A 95 -0.52 -17.22 -4.02
C ARG A 95 0.35 -17.27 -2.76
N HIS A 96 0.88 -16.14 -2.32
CA HIS A 96 1.74 -16.09 -1.12
C HIS A 96 0.97 -16.46 0.15
N ALA A 97 -0.27 -15.99 0.29
CA ALA A 97 -1.13 -16.33 1.42
C ALA A 97 -1.46 -17.83 1.44
N TRP A 98 -1.68 -18.44 0.27
CA TRP A 98 -1.85 -19.88 0.14
C TRP A 98 -0.59 -20.65 0.53
N GLU A 99 0.57 -20.29 -0.03
CA GLU A 99 1.86 -20.94 0.26
C GLU A 99 2.18 -20.92 1.76
N ARG A 100 1.90 -19.81 2.45
CA ARG A 100 2.23 -19.58 3.87
C ARG A 100 1.13 -19.95 4.86
N ARG A 101 -0.04 -20.39 4.40
CA ARG A 101 -1.23 -20.61 5.26
C ARG A 101 -1.03 -21.53 6.48
N ARG A 102 -0.03 -22.41 6.45
CA ARG A 102 0.28 -23.34 7.55
C ARG A 102 1.50 -22.97 8.38
N ARG A 103 2.34 -22.05 7.89
CA ARG A 103 3.60 -21.66 8.53
C ARG A 103 3.82 -20.18 8.25
N ASP A 104 3.57 -19.37 9.28
CA ASP A 104 3.64 -17.91 9.25
C ASP A 104 2.58 -17.28 8.31
N PRO A 105 1.29 -17.43 8.67
CA PRO A 105 0.16 -17.02 7.83
C PRO A 105 0.18 -15.51 7.55
N LEU A 106 -0.25 -15.15 6.35
CA LEU A 106 -0.48 -13.77 5.95
C LEU A 106 -1.91 -13.35 6.27
N ALA A 107 -2.08 -12.07 6.58
CA ALA A 107 -3.38 -11.43 6.64
C ALA A 107 -4.10 -11.54 5.29
N PRO A 108 -5.44 -11.53 5.27
CA PRO A 108 -6.20 -11.50 4.02
C PRO A 108 -5.97 -10.22 3.21
N HIS A 109 -5.42 -9.17 3.82
CA HIS A 109 -5.31 -7.84 3.23
C HIS A 109 -3.88 -7.47 2.81
N GLY A 110 -3.78 -6.61 1.80
CA GLY A 110 -2.55 -5.97 1.37
C GLY A 110 -2.83 -4.54 0.90
N MET A 111 -1.82 -3.67 0.95
CA MET A 111 -1.93 -2.25 0.58
C MET A 111 -0.97 -1.91 -0.56
N ALA A 112 -1.38 -1.00 -1.43
CA ALA A 112 -0.54 -0.36 -2.44
C ALA A 112 -0.67 1.16 -2.35
N LEU A 113 0.43 1.88 -2.44
CA LEU A 113 0.48 3.32 -2.69
C LEU A 113 0.86 3.52 -4.16
N PHE A 114 0.12 4.36 -4.87
CA PHE A 114 0.31 4.67 -6.28
C PHE A 114 1.01 6.01 -6.43
N TYR A 115 1.97 6.07 -7.34
CA TYR A 115 2.72 7.28 -7.66
C TYR A 115 2.76 7.49 -9.17
N CYS A 116 2.65 8.74 -9.60
CA CYS A 116 2.96 9.16 -10.95
C CYS A 116 4.44 9.55 -11.01
N GLU A 117 5.20 8.78 -11.78
CA GLU A 117 6.58 9.10 -12.10
C GLU A 117 6.63 9.98 -13.36
N PRO A 118 7.40 11.07 -13.34
CA PRO A 118 7.62 11.87 -14.54
C PRO A 118 8.36 11.05 -15.61
N SER A 119 7.78 10.97 -16.80
CA SER A 119 8.35 10.43 -18.02
C SER A 119 8.49 11.56 -19.03
N GLY A 120 9.65 12.22 -19.02
CA GLY A 120 9.85 13.43 -19.83
C GLY A 120 9.03 14.61 -19.30
N GLN A 121 8.04 15.08 -20.08
CA GLN A 121 7.18 16.23 -19.74
C GLN A 121 5.83 15.80 -19.11
N LEU A 122 5.54 14.50 -19.05
CA LEU A 122 4.26 13.95 -18.58
C LEU A 122 4.44 13.13 -17.30
N TYR A 123 3.42 13.09 -16.46
CA TYR A 123 3.35 12.26 -15.25
C TYR A 123 2.45 11.05 -15.49
N ASP A 124 2.86 10.14 -16.39
CA ASP A 124 2.02 9.05 -16.88
C ASP A 124 2.47 7.65 -16.44
N GLN A 125 3.69 7.52 -15.89
CA GLN A 125 4.20 6.21 -15.50
C GLN A 125 3.77 5.84 -14.07
N LEU A 126 3.00 4.77 -13.95
CA LEU A 126 2.60 4.21 -12.65
C LEU A 126 3.78 3.52 -11.96
N ARG A 127 4.11 3.98 -10.74
CA ARG A 127 4.98 3.30 -9.78
C ARG A 127 4.20 2.94 -8.53
N THR A 128 4.58 1.84 -7.87
CA THR A 128 3.92 1.40 -6.65
C THR A 128 4.85 1.09 -5.50
N ALA A 129 4.42 1.42 -4.29
CA ALA A 129 4.93 0.86 -3.05
C ALA A 129 3.85 -0.04 -2.45
N THR A 130 4.18 -1.24 -1.98
CA THR A 130 3.22 -2.26 -1.53
C THR A 130 3.60 -2.83 -0.17
N ARG A 131 2.59 -3.27 0.58
CA ARG A 131 2.75 -4.00 1.84
C ARG A 131 1.78 -5.17 1.89
N ILE A 132 2.30 -6.31 2.34
CA ILE A 132 1.51 -7.45 2.82
C ILE A 132 1.78 -7.61 4.32
N PHE A 133 0.78 -8.08 5.05
CA PHE A 133 0.82 -8.14 6.52
C PHE A 133 0.85 -9.59 6.99
N LEU A 134 1.51 -9.85 8.11
CA LEU A 134 1.35 -11.11 8.82
C LEU A 134 -0.07 -11.18 9.39
N ALA A 135 -0.58 -12.39 9.57
CA ALA A 135 -1.88 -12.56 10.19
C ALA A 135 -1.77 -12.25 11.70
N ASP A 136 -2.53 -11.26 12.14
CA ASP A 136 -2.80 -10.94 13.53
C ASP A 136 -4.25 -10.46 13.66
N GLU A 137 -4.68 -10.11 14.88
CA GLU A 137 -6.05 -9.68 15.15
C GLU A 137 -6.40 -8.34 14.47
N GLU A 138 -5.44 -7.42 14.38
CA GLU A 138 -5.64 -6.10 13.77
C GLU A 138 -5.72 -6.20 12.24
N ALA A 139 -4.82 -6.98 11.65
CA ALA A 139 -4.72 -7.24 10.23
C ALA A 139 -5.78 -8.22 9.70
N ALA A 140 -6.56 -8.86 10.57
CA ALA A 140 -7.72 -9.65 10.16
C ALA A 140 -8.86 -8.75 9.64
N SER A 141 -9.04 -7.56 10.22
CA SER A 141 -10.13 -6.65 9.86
C SER A 141 -9.64 -5.49 8.99
N LEU A 142 -10.05 -5.43 7.73
CA LEU A 142 -9.59 -4.39 6.80
C LEU A 142 -9.82 -2.95 7.31
N PRO A 143 -10.99 -2.57 7.87
CA PRO A 143 -11.16 -1.23 8.42
C PRO A 143 -10.21 -0.89 9.57
N HIS A 144 -9.92 -1.86 10.45
CA HIS A 144 -9.01 -1.68 11.59
C HIS A 144 -7.56 -1.55 11.11
N LEU A 145 -7.14 -2.40 10.16
CA LEU A 145 -5.83 -2.29 9.52
C LEU A 145 -5.62 -0.91 8.87
N LEU A 146 -6.61 -0.41 8.12
CA LEU A 146 -6.53 0.89 7.48
C LEU A 146 -6.54 2.05 8.49
N TYR A 147 -7.28 1.91 9.59
CA TYR A 147 -7.22 2.85 10.70
C TYR A 147 -5.81 2.92 11.30
N GLY A 148 -5.20 1.78 11.61
CA GLY A 148 -3.82 1.71 12.13
C GLY A 148 -2.80 2.33 11.18
N LEU A 149 -2.92 2.06 9.87
CA LEU A 149 -2.08 2.68 8.84
C LEU A 149 -2.25 4.20 8.74
N ALA A 150 -3.46 4.72 8.93
CA ALA A 150 -3.71 6.15 8.98
C ALA A 150 -3.03 6.80 10.20
N GLN A 151 -3.07 6.15 11.37
CA GLN A 151 -2.38 6.64 12.56
C GLN A 151 -0.86 6.61 12.37
N HIS A 152 -0.31 5.50 11.86
CA HIS A 152 1.12 5.38 11.57
C HIS A 152 1.62 6.46 10.61
N ALA A 153 0.87 6.77 9.55
CA ALA A 153 1.20 7.86 8.64
C ALA A 153 1.18 9.23 9.34
N ARG A 154 0.15 9.50 10.15
CA ARG A 154 -0.01 10.77 10.87
C ARG A 154 1.11 11.00 11.87
N GLU A 155 1.41 10.00 12.68
CA GLU A 155 2.47 10.03 13.68
C GLU A 155 3.85 10.16 13.01
N GLY A 156 4.06 9.43 11.92
CA GLY A 156 5.28 9.52 11.12
C GLY A 156 5.60 10.94 10.66
N PHE A 157 4.65 11.61 9.99
CA PHE A 157 4.83 12.99 9.54
C PHE A 157 4.87 14.03 10.67
N ALA A 158 4.23 13.74 11.81
CA ALA A 158 4.31 14.61 12.99
C ALA A 158 5.70 14.53 13.66
N ALA A 159 6.32 13.33 13.67
CA ALA A 159 7.61 13.09 14.30
C ALA A 159 8.81 13.46 13.42
N ASP A 160 8.76 13.17 12.11
CA ASP A 160 9.82 13.55 11.15
C ASP A 160 9.18 14.10 9.86
N PRO A 161 9.40 15.39 9.52
CA PRO A 161 8.97 15.95 8.23
C PRO A 161 9.54 15.23 7.00
N ARG A 162 10.60 14.43 7.17
CA ARG A 162 11.23 13.61 6.11
C ARG A 162 10.68 12.19 6.07
N PHE A 163 9.62 11.88 6.83
CA PHE A 163 8.93 10.60 6.77
C PHE A 163 8.57 10.26 5.32
N ASP A 164 9.02 9.10 4.85
CA ASP A 164 8.73 8.62 3.51
C ASP A 164 7.78 7.42 3.58
N PRO A 165 6.50 7.57 3.20
CA PRO A 165 5.54 6.47 3.17
C PRO A 165 6.00 5.28 2.33
N ARG A 166 6.83 5.51 1.31
CA ARG A 166 7.33 4.47 0.39
C ARG A 166 8.21 3.44 1.09
N THR A 167 8.89 3.83 2.16
CA THR A 167 9.81 2.95 2.91
C THR A 167 9.28 2.65 4.31
N ALA A 168 8.58 3.59 4.94
CA ALA A 168 8.08 3.42 6.30
C ALA A 168 6.73 2.69 6.39
N MET A 169 5.94 2.68 5.30
CA MET A 169 4.62 2.01 5.26
C MET A 169 4.59 0.81 4.32
N CYS A 170 5.64 0.58 3.53
CA CYS A 170 5.69 -0.45 2.49
C CYS A 170 6.94 -1.31 2.62
N ASN A 171 6.83 -2.59 2.27
CA ASN A 171 7.95 -3.55 2.31
C ASN A 171 8.48 -3.92 0.92
N LYS A 172 7.82 -3.45 -0.15
CA LYS A 172 8.28 -3.59 -1.53
C LYS A 172 7.91 -2.36 -2.32
N THR A 173 8.90 -1.78 -3.00
CA THR A 173 8.74 -0.52 -3.73
C THR A 173 9.36 -0.66 -5.11
N ASP A 174 8.65 -0.22 -6.15
CA ASP A 174 9.23 -0.08 -7.48
C ASP A 174 10.35 0.96 -7.45
N ASP A 175 11.37 0.83 -8.31
CA ASP A 175 12.31 1.92 -8.52
C ASP A 175 11.53 3.16 -9.00
N MET A 176 11.63 4.26 -8.24
CA MET A 176 10.96 5.53 -8.51
C MET A 176 11.85 6.68 -8.04
N SER A 177 11.80 7.82 -8.72
CA SER A 177 12.63 8.97 -8.37
C SER A 177 12.07 9.74 -7.18
N SER A 178 12.84 10.70 -6.68
CA SER A 178 12.35 11.67 -5.69
C SER A 178 11.27 12.60 -6.24
N GLN A 179 11.05 12.64 -7.56
CA GLN A 179 10.03 13.44 -8.22
C GLN A 179 8.69 12.71 -8.37
N ALA A 180 8.61 11.42 -8.00
CA ALA A 180 7.37 10.68 -8.06
C ALA A 180 6.31 11.30 -7.14
N VAL A 181 5.14 11.62 -7.68
CA VAL A 181 4.07 12.29 -6.94
C VAL A 181 2.99 11.28 -6.55
N PHE A 182 2.49 11.35 -5.33
CA PHE A 182 1.43 10.48 -4.85
C PHE A 182 0.15 10.65 -5.70
N ALA A 183 -0.44 9.54 -6.14
CA ALA A 183 -1.59 9.49 -7.03
C ALA A 183 -2.81 8.77 -6.43
N GLY A 184 -2.61 8.00 -5.35
CA GLY A 184 -3.69 7.31 -4.67
C GLY A 184 -3.26 6.11 -3.86
N ILE A 185 -4.25 5.43 -3.29
CA ILE A 185 -4.07 4.22 -2.50
C ILE A 185 -4.93 3.09 -3.08
N GLY A 186 -4.40 1.88 -3.03
CA GLY A 186 -5.10 0.65 -3.34
C GLY A 186 -5.03 -0.34 -2.20
N VAL A 187 -6.02 -1.21 -2.13
CA VAL A 187 -6.09 -2.33 -1.20
C VAL A 187 -6.42 -3.58 -2.00
N VAL A 188 -5.81 -4.69 -1.63
CA VAL A 188 -6.22 -6.03 -2.07
C VAL A 188 -6.71 -6.79 -0.84
N THR A 189 -7.77 -7.58 -1.00
CA THR A 189 -8.29 -8.44 0.05
C THR A 189 -8.71 -9.79 -0.52
N LEU A 190 -8.50 -10.84 0.27
CA LEU A 190 -9.01 -12.18 0.01
C LEU A 190 -10.40 -12.40 0.62
N ASP A 191 -10.90 -11.43 1.39
CA ASP A 191 -12.30 -11.39 1.81
C ASP A 191 -13.14 -10.81 0.66
N THR A 192 -14.05 -11.62 0.14
CA THR A 192 -14.88 -11.28 -1.02
C THR A 192 -16.36 -11.35 -0.66
N PRO A 193 -17.27 -10.78 -1.47
CA PRO A 193 -18.71 -10.97 -1.26
C PRO A 193 -19.15 -12.43 -1.26
N HIS A 194 -18.33 -13.33 -1.80
CA HIS A 194 -18.61 -14.76 -1.87
C HIS A 194 -18.14 -15.52 -0.63
N GLY A 195 -17.37 -14.89 0.26
CA GLY A 195 -16.88 -15.51 1.49
C GLY A 195 -15.63 -14.84 2.03
N ASP A 196 -15.41 -15.06 3.33
CA ASP A 196 -14.19 -14.66 4.03
C ASP A 196 -13.00 -15.58 3.69
N TRP A 197 -11.81 -15.08 4.00
CA TRP A 197 -10.55 -15.78 3.76
C TRP A 197 -10.47 -17.14 4.47
N PRO A 198 -10.83 -17.29 5.76
CA PRO A 198 -10.84 -18.61 6.40
C PRO A 198 -11.72 -19.63 5.66
N THR A 199 -12.87 -19.20 5.13
CA THR A 199 -13.75 -20.07 4.34
C THR A 199 -13.13 -20.41 3.00
N ALA A 200 -12.62 -19.41 2.27
CA ALA A 200 -11.96 -19.61 0.98
C ALA A 200 -10.76 -20.57 1.09
N GLN A 201 -9.96 -20.45 2.15
CA GLN A 201 -8.83 -21.37 2.42
C GLN A 201 -9.26 -22.82 2.58
N ARG A 202 -10.40 -23.08 3.24
CA ARG A 202 -10.90 -24.43 3.49
C ARG A 202 -11.49 -25.07 2.24
N THR A 203 -12.07 -24.28 1.35
CA THR A 203 -12.81 -24.78 0.18
C THR A 203 -12.00 -24.80 -1.10
N ALA A 204 -10.96 -23.97 -1.23
CA ALA A 204 -10.12 -23.93 -2.41
C ALA A 204 -9.26 -25.20 -2.54
N ARG A 205 -9.04 -25.67 -3.77
CA ARG A 205 -8.15 -26.82 -4.05
C ARG A 205 -6.72 -26.37 -4.30
N SER A 206 -6.55 -25.17 -4.85
CA SER A 206 -5.26 -24.54 -5.16
C SER A 206 -5.34 -23.03 -4.95
N GLU A 207 -4.19 -22.35 -5.03
CA GLU A 207 -4.11 -20.89 -5.05
C GLU A 207 -4.85 -20.25 -6.23
N ALA A 208 -5.02 -20.97 -7.34
CA ALA A 208 -5.71 -20.48 -8.52
C ALA A 208 -7.23 -20.40 -8.31
N ASP A 209 -7.79 -21.23 -7.43
CA ASP A 209 -9.21 -21.20 -7.07
C ASP A 209 -9.57 -19.98 -6.18
N LEU A 210 -8.59 -19.29 -5.61
CA LEU A 210 -8.84 -18.20 -4.66
C LEU A 210 -9.30 -16.92 -5.38
N PRO A 211 -10.50 -16.40 -5.06
CA PRO A 211 -10.92 -15.09 -5.56
C PRO A 211 -10.19 -13.97 -4.82
N GLY A 212 -10.38 -12.73 -5.25
CA GLY A 212 -9.92 -11.57 -4.51
C GLY A 212 -10.67 -10.31 -4.91
N ARG A 213 -10.76 -9.36 -3.99
CA ARG A 213 -11.32 -8.04 -4.23
C ARG A 213 -10.25 -6.98 -4.07
N CYS A 214 -10.29 -5.95 -4.89
CA CYS A 214 -9.42 -4.80 -4.76
C CYS A 214 -10.24 -3.52 -4.68
N TYR A 215 -9.71 -2.55 -3.95
CA TYR A 215 -10.23 -1.19 -3.88
C TYR A 215 -9.13 -0.23 -4.32
N ALA A 216 -9.48 0.86 -5.00
CA ALA A 216 -8.59 1.99 -5.16
C ALA A 216 -9.32 3.30 -4.92
N ARG A 217 -8.63 4.26 -4.32
CA ARG A 217 -9.06 5.65 -4.17
C ARG A 217 -7.93 6.56 -4.62
N LEU A 218 -8.21 7.37 -5.63
CA LEU A 218 -7.24 8.25 -6.27
C LEU A 218 -7.39 9.70 -5.79
N ILE A 219 -6.35 10.50 -6.00
CA ILE A 219 -6.31 11.91 -5.55
C ILE A 219 -7.35 12.79 -6.24
N ASP A 220 -7.83 12.41 -7.42
CA ASP A 220 -8.88 13.11 -8.16
C ASP A 220 -10.30 12.74 -7.68
N GLY A 221 -10.41 11.90 -6.65
CA GLY A 221 -11.68 11.40 -6.12
C GLY A 221 -12.22 10.15 -6.84
N THR A 222 -11.52 9.63 -7.85
CA THR A 222 -11.89 8.36 -8.49
C THR A 222 -11.85 7.22 -7.47
N MET A 223 -12.89 6.40 -7.48
CA MET A 223 -13.00 5.17 -6.70
C MET A 223 -13.12 3.98 -7.65
N LEU A 224 -12.43 2.88 -7.34
CA LEU A 224 -12.45 1.66 -8.14
C LEU A 224 -12.71 0.46 -7.24
N VAL A 225 -13.64 -0.42 -7.64
CA VAL A 225 -13.81 -1.76 -7.04
C VAL A 225 -13.50 -2.79 -8.11
N LEU A 226 -12.64 -3.74 -7.79
CA LEU A 226 -12.29 -4.83 -8.70
C LEU A 226 -12.63 -6.15 -8.03
N ASP A 227 -13.32 -7.03 -8.74
CA ASP A 227 -13.47 -8.43 -8.32
C ASP A 227 -12.71 -9.31 -9.30
N ARG A 228 -11.81 -10.12 -8.77
CA ARG A 228 -11.07 -11.16 -9.48
C ARG A 228 -11.64 -12.51 -9.07
N GLY A 229 -12.19 -13.24 -10.03
CA GLY A 229 -12.62 -14.60 -9.83
C GLY A 229 -11.48 -15.59 -9.66
N GLY A 230 -11.81 -16.78 -9.18
CA GLY A 230 -10.90 -17.93 -9.17
C GLY A 230 -10.83 -18.65 -10.53
N GLU A 231 -10.14 -19.77 -10.58
CA GLU A 231 -9.93 -20.61 -11.77
C GLU A 231 -11.26 -21.04 -12.42
N LEU A 232 -12.27 -21.43 -11.62
CA LEU A 232 -13.60 -21.81 -12.13
C LEU A 232 -14.34 -20.67 -12.83
N GLN A 233 -13.98 -19.43 -12.54
CA GLN A 233 -14.50 -18.23 -13.19
C GLN A 233 -13.52 -17.74 -14.28
N PHE A 234 -12.56 -18.56 -14.69
CA PHE A 234 -11.49 -18.23 -15.65
C PHE A 234 -10.70 -16.98 -15.27
N ASN A 235 -10.54 -16.72 -13.96
CA ASN A 235 -9.98 -15.48 -13.44
C ASN A 235 -10.64 -14.22 -14.02
N ALA A 236 -11.96 -14.30 -14.30
CA ALA A 236 -12.75 -13.18 -14.78
C ALA A 236 -12.56 -11.97 -13.86
N MET A 237 -12.49 -10.78 -14.46
CA MET A 237 -12.31 -9.55 -13.73
C MET A 237 -13.40 -8.54 -14.07
N THR A 238 -14.12 -8.11 -13.04
CA THR A 238 -15.04 -6.97 -13.13
C THR A 238 -14.39 -5.76 -12.50
N VAL A 239 -14.63 -4.59 -13.09
CA VAL A 239 -14.10 -3.32 -12.62
C VAL A 239 -15.25 -2.33 -12.56
N GLU A 240 -15.54 -1.81 -11.39
CA GLU A 240 -16.52 -0.75 -11.17
C GLU A 240 -15.80 0.56 -10.87
N CYS A 241 -16.20 1.63 -11.55
CA CYS A 241 -15.58 2.95 -11.43
C CYS A 241 -16.63 4.03 -11.14
N SER A 242 -16.33 4.93 -10.21
CA SER A 242 -17.24 6.05 -9.87
C SER A 242 -17.31 7.10 -10.97
N VAL A 243 -16.22 7.25 -11.73
CA VAL A 243 -16.10 8.21 -12.83
C VAL A 243 -16.52 7.55 -14.13
N ARG A 244 -17.35 8.27 -14.89
CA ARG A 244 -17.74 7.87 -16.24
C ARG A 244 -16.64 8.29 -17.22
N ASP A 245 -15.72 7.38 -17.51
CA ASP A 245 -14.76 7.59 -18.59
C ASP A 245 -15.36 7.14 -19.93
N GLY A 246 -15.23 7.95 -20.99
CA GLY A 246 -15.65 7.58 -22.34
C GLY A 246 -14.86 6.42 -22.97
N ASN A 247 -13.76 6.01 -22.33
CA ASN A 247 -12.82 4.98 -22.79
C ASN A 247 -12.86 3.73 -21.91
N LEU A 248 -14.05 3.16 -21.66
CA LEU A 248 -14.21 1.91 -20.87
C LEU A 248 -13.57 0.65 -21.51
N GLN A 249 -12.88 0.79 -22.66
CA GLN A 249 -12.06 -0.25 -23.25
C GLN A 249 -10.58 0.04 -22.96
N TYR A 250 -10.12 -0.24 -21.74
CA TYR A 250 -8.71 -0.11 -21.35
C TYR A 250 -7.81 -1.21 -21.94
N GLY A 251 -7.99 -1.52 -23.23
CA GLY A 251 -7.11 -2.36 -24.04
C GLY A 251 -7.07 -3.86 -23.69
N THR A 252 -7.76 -4.32 -22.63
CA THR A 252 -7.73 -5.72 -22.20
C THR A 252 -9.12 -6.36 -22.30
N PRO A 253 -9.38 -7.23 -23.28
CA PRO A 253 -10.68 -7.87 -23.49
C PRO A 253 -11.21 -8.69 -22.29
N SER A 254 -10.32 -9.09 -21.37
CA SER A 254 -10.69 -9.84 -20.16
C SER A 254 -11.16 -8.97 -18.98
N MET A 255 -11.27 -7.66 -19.15
CA MET A 255 -11.71 -6.73 -18.10
C MET A 255 -13.09 -6.16 -18.43
N HIS A 256 -14.08 -6.45 -17.59
CA HIS A 256 -15.42 -5.90 -17.73
C HIS A 256 -15.56 -4.63 -16.90
N TRP A 257 -15.37 -3.49 -17.56
CA TRP A 257 -15.53 -2.17 -16.95
C TRP A 257 -16.99 -1.75 -16.90
N ARG A 258 -17.39 -1.21 -15.75
CA ARG A 258 -18.73 -0.71 -15.48
C ARG A 258 -18.62 0.63 -14.79
N TRP A 259 -19.37 1.61 -15.28
CA TRP A 259 -19.59 2.83 -14.53
C TRP A 259 -20.60 2.55 -13.42
N ASN A 260 -20.21 2.83 -12.18
CA ASN A 260 -21.05 2.68 -10.99
C ASN A 260 -20.85 3.90 -10.07
N PRO A 261 -21.65 4.96 -10.21
CA PRO A 261 -21.51 6.16 -9.37
C PRO A 261 -21.85 5.88 -7.90
N ALA A 262 -22.67 4.86 -7.62
CA ALA A 262 -23.13 4.56 -6.27
C ALA A 262 -21.98 4.18 -5.30
N ILE A 263 -20.82 3.76 -5.79
CA ILE A 263 -19.66 3.49 -4.93
C ILE A 263 -19.17 4.77 -4.23
N ALA A 264 -19.33 5.94 -4.87
CA ALA A 264 -19.00 7.24 -4.27
C ALA A 264 -20.05 7.70 -3.25
N GLU A 265 -21.23 7.09 -3.26
CA GLU A 265 -22.39 7.40 -2.42
C GLU A 265 -22.60 6.34 -1.32
N THR A 266 -21.58 5.53 -1.02
CA THR A 266 -21.65 4.45 -0.03
C THR A 266 -22.09 5.01 1.34
N PRO A 267 -23.25 4.59 1.89
CA PRO A 267 -23.78 5.13 3.14
C PRO A 267 -23.01 4.63 4.36
N GLU A 268 -23.06 5.36 5.48
CA GLU A 268 -22.31 4.97 6.71
C GLU A 268 -22.73 3.62 7.30
N SER A 269 -23.96 3.18 7.00
CA SER A 269 -24.46 1.86 7.40
C SER A 269 -23.84 0.70 6.62
N ASP A 270 -23.20 0.97 5.48
CA ASP A 270 -22.51 -0.05 4.68
C ASP A 270 -21.11 -0.32 5.29
N PRO A 271 -20.73 -1.58 5.58
CA PRO A 271 -19.40 -1.91 6.08
C PRO A 271 -18.25 -1.36 5.21
N MET A 272 -18.48 -1.20 3.89
CA MET A 272 -17.51 -0.68 2.94
C MET A 272 -17.24 0.82 3.11
N TYR A 273 -18.16 1.57 3.75
CA TYR A 273 -17.95 2.98 4.07
C TYR A 273 -16.66 3.20 4.86
N HIS A 274 -16.38 2.35 5.86
CA HIS A 274 -15.19 2.52 6.68
C HIS A 274 -13.89 2.24 5.90
N VAL A 275 -13.92 1.32 4.93
CA VAL A 275 -12.80 1.09 4.02
C VAL A 275 -12.52 2.36 3.22
N TRP A 276 -13.55 2.94 2.60
CA TRP A 276 -13.40 4.17 1.83
C TRP A 276 -12.97 5.36 2.65
N ARG A 277 -13.54 5.52 3.84
CA ARG A 277 -13.19 6.57 4.80
C ARG A 277 -11.71 6.52 5.14
N TRP A 278 -11.20 5.36 5.57
CA TRP A 278 -9.79 5.26 5.98
C TRP A 278 -8.82 5.31 4.81
N MET A 279 -9.16 4.76 3.63
CA MET A 279 -8.36 4.97 2.41
C MET A 279 -8.26 6.47 2.07
N GLY A 280 -9.35 7.22 2.21
CA GLY A 280 -9.34 8.68 2.02
C GLY A 280 -8.50 9.43 3.04
N GLU A 281 -8.56 8.99 4.30
CA GLU A 281 -7.74 9.55 5.38
C GLU A 281 -6.25 9.35 5.11
N ILE A 282 -5.83 8.12 4.80
CA ILE A 282 -4.43 7.81 4.46
C ILE A 282 -3.99 8.63 3.25
N GLY A 283 -4.79 8.63 2.18
CA GLY A 283 -4.47 9.36 0.95
C GLY A 283 -4.27 10.86 1.18
N ARG A 284 -5.11 11.47 2.02
CA ARG A 284 -4.98 12.89 2.37
C ARG A 284 -3.72 13.14 3.20
N ILE A 285 -3.44 12.31 4.21
CA ILE A 285 -2.25 12.45 5.06
C ILE A 285 -0.98 12.38 4.21
N ILE A 286 -0.89 11.38 3.33
CA ILE A 286 0.26 11.19 2.44
C ILE A 286 0.38 12.34 1.44
N ASP A 287 -0.69 12.70 0.73
CA ASP A 287 -0.66 13.79 -0.24
C ASP A 287 -0.22 15.12 0.40
N HIS A 288 -0.72 15.44 1.60
CA HIS A 288 -0.30 16.67 2.29
C HIS A 288 1.12 16.57 2.86
N GLY A 289 1.49 15.42 3.43
CA GLY A 289 2.78 15.21 4.05
C GLY A 289 3.95 15.13 3.06
N SER A 290 3.69 14.66 1.83
CA SER A 290 4.71 14.48 0.79
C SER A 290 4.95 15.72 -0.08
N ARG A 291 4.20 16.81 0.09
CA ARG A 291 4.44 18.06 -0.65
C ARG A 291 5.72 18.74 -0.13
N PRO A 292 6.55 19.34 -1.02
CA PRO A 292 7.67 20.16 -0.61
C PRO A 292 7.18 21.29 0.31
N ARG A 293 7.83 21.48 1.46
CA ARG A 293 7.59 22.60 2.38
C ARG A 293 8.48 23.79 2.05
#